data_AF-A0A0J9XAC9-F1
#
_entry.id   AF-A0A0J9XAC9-F1
#
_cell.length_a   1.000
_cell.length_b   1.000
_cell.length_c   1.000
_cell.angle_alpha   90.00
_cell.angle_beta   90.00
_cell.angle_gamma   90.00
#
_symmetry.space_group_name_H-M   'P 1'
#
loop_
_entity.id
_entity.type
_entity.pdbx_description
1 polymer ?
#
loop_
_entity_poly.entity_id
_entity_poly.type
_entity_poly.pdbx_seq_one_letter_code
_entity_poly.pdbx_strand_id
1 'polypeptide(L)'
;MFAQVLKRGVSHGHRALLTEGVGRNAVGYSPLLISKMLYHPQINRFKRSANPENEGIRSLVPETGVIQLIDINRKFQPNVSLVDVLKNLKEGEKLVVANKGKQPLDEEGNPAGDPAVTCKIIRSEVRQKPKKAARQAANVQELENAEPEASQANESAPPLELLDKESIRKENKRRAELNAQKKAEARAKRKAGKELNKKSGPAKVKSVSLSWTIGPHDLHSQKKSSIESWLSKGHTVQIVLGRDTWKNRNMNSPLELEKKNVLIKACRELCEEAGGIEQGMEGDISTSIILTFAPSSN
;
A
#
# COMPACT_ATOMS: atom_id res chain seq x y z
N MET A 1 68.83 28.28 37.35
CA MET A 1 69.93 27.50 36.75
C MET A 1 69.97 26.13 37.41
N PHE A 2 69.90 25.06 36.60
CA PHE A 2 70.12 23.61 36.90
C PHE A 2 69.22 22.96 37.99
N ALA A 3 68.81 21.70 37.95
CA ALA A 3 68.75 20.56 37.03
C ALA A 3 68.05 19.46 37.86
N GLN A 4 67.06 18.71 37.35
CA GLN A 4 67.22 17.32 36.85
C GLN A 4 68.03 16.39 37.83
N VAL A 5 67.68 15.15 38.20
CA VAL A 5 66.87 14.07 37.59
C VAL A 5 67.17 12.74 38.36
N LEU A 6 66.37 11.68 38.11
CA LEU A 6 66.58 10.22 38.38
C LEU A 6 66.36 9.72 39.84
N LYS A 7 65.81 8.52 40.13
CA LYS A 7 65.91 7.19 39.48
C LYS A 7 64.92 6.18 40.12
N ARG A 8 64.35 5.28 39.30
CA ARG A 8 64.13 3.79 39.45
C ARG A 8 63.43 3.26 40.73
N GLY A 9 62.50 2.29 40.71
CA GLY A 9 62.18 1.17 39.83
C GLY A 9 61.75 -0.05 40.71
N VAL A 10 61.44 -1.21 40.09
CA VAL A 10 61.04 -2.54 40.65
C VAL A 10 59.51 -2.76 40.68
N SER A 11 58.85 -3.48 39.77
CA SER A 11 58.98 -4.86 39.21
C SER A 11 58.51 -6.01 40.13
N HIS A 12 57.35 -6.57 39.78
CA HIS A 12 56.98 -8.00 39.69
C HIS A 12 57.14 -8.96 40.90
N GLY A 13 56.07 -9.71 41.18
CA GLY A 13 56.08 -10.98 41.92
C GLY A 13 54.69 -11.31 42.50
N HIS A 14 53.78 -11.92 41.74
CA HIS A 14 53.47 -13.35 41.80
C HIS A 14 53.29 -13.93 43.22
N ARG A 15 52.04 -14.26 43.58
CA ARG A 15 51.76 -15.45 44.40
C ARG A 15 50.40 -16.02 44.03
N ALA A 16 50.47 -17.14 43.31
CA ALA A 16 49.39 -18.09 43.15
C ALA A 16 49.15 -18.81 44.48
N LEU A 17 47.89 -19.07 44.82
CA LEU A 17 47.51 -20.23 45.61
C LEU A 17 46.36 -20.93 44.89
N LEU A 18 46.71 -22.12 44.42
CA LEU A 18 45.86 -23.17 43.90
C LEU A 18 45.00 -23.72 45.04
N THR A 19 43.71 -23.92 44.77
CA THR A 19 42.96 -25.02 45.37
C THR A 19 42.35 -25.83 44.24
N GLU A 20 42.90 -27.03 44.09
CA GLU A 20 42.47 -28.10 43.20
C GLU A 20 41.14 -28.70 43.69
N GLY A 21 40.30 -29.13 42.75
CA GLY A 21 39.02 -29.75 43.10
C GLY A 21 38.16 -30.20 41.91
N VAL A 22 38.79 -30.82 40.91
CA VAL A 22 38.29 -31.88 40.00
C VAL A 22 36.79 -31.88 39.62
N GLY A 23 36.51 -31.59 38.35
CA GLY A 23 35.25 -31.92 37.67
C GLY A 23 35.33 -31.71 36.16
N ARG A 24 35.64 -32.77 35.44
CA ARG A 24 35.85 -32.86 33.98
C ARG A 24 34.68 -32.28 33.18
N ASN A 25 34.95 -31.35 32.25
CA ASN A 25 34.72 -31.50 30.80
C ASN A 25 34.91 -30.16 30.08
N ALA A 26 35.97 -30.10 29.27
CA ALA A 26 36.20 -29.05 28.31
C ALA A 26 35.25 -29.21 27.12
N VAL A 27 34.35 -28.24 26.89
CA VAL A 27 34.00 -27.79 25.53
C VAL A 27 33.72 -26.29 25.62
N GLY A 28 34.60 -25.49 25.03
CA GLY A 28 34.36 -24.07 24.83
C GLY A 28 33.19 -23.89 23.87
N TYR A 29 32.05 -23.42 24.38
CA TYR A 29 30.95 -22.94 23.55
C TYR A 29 31.00 -21.42 23.50
N SER A 30 31.38 -20.89 22.33
CA SER A 30 31.16 -19.50 21.97
C SER A 30 29.66 -19.16 22.06
N PRO A 31 29.25 -17.98 22.56
CA PRO A 31 27.84 -17.56 22.58
C PRO A 31 27.20 -17.38 21.19
N LEU A 32 27.98 -17.52 20.11
CA LEU A 32 27.54 -17.32 18.72
C LEU A 32 26.99 -18.59 18.05
N LEU A 33 26.80 -19.69 18.77
CA LEU A 33 26.39 -20.99 18.21
C LEU A 33 25.07 -21.55 18.76
N ILE A 34 24.28 -20.77 19.50
CA ILE A 34 22.94 -21.19 19.98
C ILE A 34 21.80 -20.66 19.08
N SER A 35 22.07 -19.78 18.12
CA SER A 35 21.04 -19.29 17.18
C SER A 35 20.89 -20.10 15.88
N LYS A 36 21.47 -21.31 15.79
CA LYS A 36 21.44 -22.11 14.54
C LYS A 36 20.93 -23.54 14.65
N MET A 37 20.34 -23.95 15.79
CA MET A 37 19.81 -25.32 15.96
C MET A 37 18.36 -25.41 16.46
N LEU A 38 17.48 -24.53 15.98
CA LEU A 38 16.03 -24.79 15.97
C LEU A 38 15.44 -24.67 14.55
N TYR A 39 16.19 -25.14 13.56
CA TYR A 39 15.65 -25.44 12.23
C TYR A 39 15.53 -26.96 12.09
N HIS A 40 14.48 -27.51 12.72
CA HIS A 40 14.12 -28.92 12.51
C HIS A 40 13.27 -29.00 11.23
N PRO A 41 13.74 -29.64 10.13
CA PRO A 41 13.03 -29.63 8.84
C PRO A 41 11.74 -30.48 8.82
N GLN A 42 11.41 -31.14 9.93
CA GLN A 42 10.36 -32.16 10.03
C GLN A 42 9.06 -31.62 10.66
N ILE A 43 9.07 -30.44 11.30
CA ILE A 43 7.85 -29.83 11.90
C ILE A 43 7.10 -28.92 10.90
N ASN A 44 7.69 -28.61 9.74
CA ASN A 44 7.09 -27.75 8.70
C ASN A 44 6.24 -28.50 7.66
N ARG A 45 5.81 -29.75 7.92
CA ARG A 45 4.95 -30.49 6.98
C ARG A 45 3.45 -30.18 7.10
N PHE A 46 3.02 -29.40 8.08
CA PHE A 46 1.60 -29.06 8.27
C PHE A 46 1.21 -27.60 7.97
N LYS A 47 2.12 -26.75 7.47
CA LYS A 47 1.85 -25.31 7.25
C LYS A 47 1.85 -24.88 5.78
N ARG A 48 1.17 -25.62 4.90
CA ARG A 48 0.72 -25.07 3.61
C ARG A 48 -0.80 -25.12 3.57
N SER A 49 -1.46 -24.16 4.22
CA SER A 49 -2.87 -23.89 3.90
C SER A 49 -2.94 -23.33 2.48
N ALA A 50 -3.88 -23.80 1.69
CA ALA A 50 -4.01 -23.62 0.24
C ALA A 50 -4.23 -22.18 -0.26
N ASN A 51 -4.07 -21.15 0.58
CA ASN A 51 -4.27 -19.75 0.20
C ASN A 51 -3.25 -18.81 0.86
N PRO A 52 -2.28 -18.24 0.11
CA PRO A 52 -1.26 -17.32 0.64
C PRO A 52 -1.86 -15.99 1.14
N GLU A 53 -3.06 -15.64 0.68
CA GLU A 53 -3.73 -14.39 1.06
C GLU A 53 -4.22 -14.37 2.51
N ASN A 54 -4.34 -15.53 3.16
CA ASN A 54 -4.79 -15.66 4.55
C ASN A 54 -3.61 -15.66 5.56
N GLU A 55 -2.35 -15.66 5.09
CA GLU A 55 -1.16 -15.71 5.96
C GLU A 55 -1.04 -14.48 6.86
N GLY A 56 -1.44 -13.31 6.36
CA GLY A 56 -1.41 -12.05 7.12
C GLY A 56 -2.35 -11.99 8.33
N ILE A 57 -3.29 -12.94 8.46
CA ILE A 57 -4.20 -13.01 9.61
C ILE A 57 -3.55 -13.79 10.77
N ARG A 58 -2.72 -14.78 10.46
CA ARG A 58 -1.99 -15.58 11.46
C ARG A 58 -0.95 -14.76 12.23
N SER A 59 -0.49 -13.64 11.69
CA SER A 59 0.39 -12.71 12.40
C SER A 59 -0.36 -11.77 13.35
N LEU A 60 -1.68 -11.62 13.18
CA LEU A 60 -2.51 -10.70 13.97
C LEU A 60 -3.25 -11.41 15.12
N VAL A 61 -3.57 -12.68 14.96
CA VAL A 61 -4.23 -13.49 15.98
C VAL A 61 -3.41 -14.76 16.19
N PRO A 62 -3.03 -15.10 17.43
CA PRO A 62 -2.30 -16.35 17.70
C PRO A 62 -3.12 -17.56 17.22
N GLU A 63 -2.45 -18.68 16.90
CA GLU A 63 -3.14 -19.88 16.39
C GLU A 63 -4.18 -20.44 17.38
N THR A 64 -4.06 -20.11 18.67
CA THR A 64 -5.03 -20.46 19.73
C THR A 64 -6.11 -19.39 19.96
N GLY A 65 -6.08 -18.28 19.23
CA GLY A 65 -6.99 -17.15 19.42
C GLY A 65 -8.40 -17.40 18.86
N VAL A 66 -9.38 -16.83 19.57
CA VAL A 66 -10.77 -16.75 19.13
C VAL A 66 -10.99 -15.47 18.31
N ILE A 67 -11.84 -15.57 17.28
CA ILE A 67 -12.22 -14.45 16.41
C ILE A 67 -13.73 -14.29 16.37
N GLN A 68 -14.18 -13.05 16.18
CA GLN A 68 -15.57 -12.79 15.82
C GLN A 68 -15.69 -12.95 14.30
N LEU A 69 -16.51 -13.90 13.85
CA LEU A 69 -16.68 -14.17 12.44
C LEU A 69 -17.95 -13.51 11.89
N ILE A 70 -17.82 -12.83 10.76
CA ILE A 70 -18.93 -12.35 9.94
C ILE A 70 -19.01 -13.24 8.71
N ASP A 71 -20.11 -13.98 8.58
CA ASP A 71 -20.36 -14.87 7.46
C ASP A 71 -20.65 -14.08 6.15
N ILE A 72 -20.68 -14.77 5.02
CA ILE A 72 -21.01 -14.23 3.69
C ILE A 72 -22.37 -13.54 3.69
N ASN A 73 -23.30 -14.06 4.50
CA ASN A 73 -24.64 -13.50 4.71
C ASN A 73 -24.67 -12.24 5.59
N ARG A 74 -23.49 -11.69 5.97
CA ARG A 74 -23.32 -10.55 6.88
C ARG A 74 -23.91 -10.76 8.28
N LYS A 75 -24.07 -12.01 8.71
CA LYS A 75 -24.49 -12.36 10.07
C LYS A 75 -23.27 -12.61 10.94
N PHE A 76 -23.34 -12.13 12.18
CA PHE A 76 -22.35 -12.45 13.20
C PHE A 76 -22.54 -13.90 13.65
N GLN A 77 -21.47 -14.67 13.56
CA GLN A 77 -21.37 -16.01 14.14
C GLN A 77 -20.82 -15.88 15.56
N PRO A 78 -21.07 -16.87 16.45
CA PRO A 78 -20.44 -16.91 17.77
C PRO A 78 -18.91 -16.92 17.66
N ASN A 79 -18.22 -16.70 18.77
CA ASN A 79 -16.75 -16.71 18.79
C ASN A 79 -16.23 -18.08 18.36
N VAL A 80 -15.45 -18.11 17.27
CA VAL A 80 -14.90 -19.35 16.70
C VAL A 80 -13.38 -19.28 16.74
N SER A 81 -12.71 -20.42 16.88
CA SER A 81 -11.26 -20.48 16.76
C SER A 81 -10.82 -20.13 15.33
N LEU A 82 -9.72 -19.39 15.19
CA LEU A 82 -9.17 -19.06 13.86
C LEU A 82 -8.85 -20.34 13.07
N VAL A 83 -8.37 -21.37 13.75
CA VAL A 83 -7.98 -22.65 13.12
C VAL A 83 -9.17 -23.36 12.51
N ASP A 84 -10.31 -23.41 13.20
CA ASP A 84 -11.51 -24.07 12.68
C ASP A 84 -12.10 -23.32 11.50
N VAL A 85 -12.05 -21.98 11.51
CA VAL A 85 -12.47 -21.18 10.37
C VAL A 85 -11.57 -21.42 9.16
N LEU A 86 -10.23 -21.42 9.35
CA LEU A 86 -9.29 -21.65 8.25
C LEU A 86 -9.38 -23.05 7.65
N LYS A 87 -9.72 -24.08 8.46
CA LYS A 87 -9.93 -25.45 7.98
C LYS A 87 -11.22 -25.60 7.18
N ASN A 88 -12.26 -24.83 7.52
CA ASN A 88 -13.60 -24.96 6.92
C ASN A 88 -13.87 -23.96 5.79
N LEU A 89 -12.89 -23.15 5.37
CA LEU A 89 -13.02 -22.24 4.24
C LEU A 89 -13.14 -23.03 2.93
N LYS A 90 -14.17 -22.73 2.13
CA LYS A 90 -14.36 -23.35 0.81
C LYS A 90 -13.41 -22.77 -0.22
N GLU A 91 -13.15 -23.51 -1.29
CA GLU A 91 -12.39 -23.00 -2.44
C GLU A 91 -13.06 -21.74 -3.00
N GLY A 92 -12.27 -20.67 -3.14
CA GLY A 92 -12.76 -19.36 -3.58
C GLY A 92 -13.28 -18.45 -2.46
N GLU A 93 -13.30 -18.90 -1.19
CA GLU A 93 -13.57 -18.05 -0.04
C GLU A 93 -12.28 -17.59 0.64
N LYS A 94 -12.29 -16.34 1.12
CA LYS A 94 -11.15 -15.69 1.76
C LYS A 94 -11.60 -15.00 3.04
N LEU A 95 -10.73 -15.03 4.03
CA LEU A 95 -10.96 -14.35 5.29
C LEU A 95 -10.29 -12.97 5.22
N VAL A 96 -11.02 -11.92 5.57
CA VAL A 96 -10.50 -10.55 5.58
C VAL A 96 -10.77 -9.92 6.94
N VAL A 97 -9.76 -9.26 7.51
CA VAL A 97 -9.91 -8.55 8.78
C VAL A 97 -10.79 -7.32 8.57
N ALA A 98 -11.96 -7.30 9.21
CA ALA A 98 -12.93 -6.21 9.13
C ALA A 98 -12.68 -5.13 10.20
N ASN A 99 -12.26 -5.53 11.40
CA ASN A 99 -11.88 -4.62 12.47
C ASN A 99 -10.70 -5.17 13.27
N LYS A 100 -9.76 -4.29 13.60
CA LYS A 100 -8.66 -4.56 14.53
C LYS A 100 -9.06 -3.94 15.86
N GLY A 101 -9.83 -4.68 16.67
CA GLY A 101 -10.04 -4.27 18.05
C GLY A 101 -8.70 -4.29 18.79
N LYS A 102 -8.48 -3.32 19.68
CA LYS A 102 -7.43 -3.47 20.69
C LYS A 102 -7.96 -4.52 21.67
N GLN A 103 -7.25 -5.62 21.82
CA GLN A 103 -7.59 -6.65 22.77
C GLN A 103 -7.52 -6.04 24.17
N PRO A 104 -8.61 -6.02 24.96
CA PRO A 104 -8.48 -5.73 26.38
C PRO A 104 -7.62 -6.87 26.97
N LEU A 105 -6.45 -6.50 27.45
CA LEU A 105 -5.60 -7.40 28.23
C LEU A 105 -6.11 -7.34 29.67
N ASP A 106 -6.25 -8.49 30.31
CA ASP A 106 -6.42 -8.52 31.75
C ASP A 106 -5.12 -8.10 32.46
N GLU A 107 -5.18 -7.95 33.79
CA GLU A 107 -4.05 -7.52 34.62
C GLU A 107 -2.84 -8.47 34.53
N GLU A 108 -3.04 -9.68 33.98
CA GLU A 108 -2.02 -10.72 33.78
C GLU A 108 -1.46 -10.72 32.35
N GLY A 109 -1.95 -9.83 31.47
CA GLY A 109 -1.53 -9.74 30.08
C GLY A 109 -2.14 -10.81 29.17
N ASN A 110 -3.16 -11.53 29.65
CA ASN A 110 -3.92 -12.48 28.87
C ASN A 110 -5.09 -11.79 28.16
N PRO A 111 -5.52 -12.29 27.00
CA PRO A 111 -6.64 -11.72 26.29
C PRO A 111 -7.94 -12.02 27.03
N ALA A 112 -8.55 -10.99 27.63
CA ALA A 112 -9.86 -11.10 28.25
C ALA A 112 -10.88 -11.58 27.20
N GLY A 113 -11.80 -12.45 27.60
CA GLY A 113 -12.61 -13.38 26.77
C GLY A 113 -13.45 -12.83 25.61
N ASP A 114 -13.30 -11.57 25.23
CA ASP A 114 -13.85 -10.99 24.01
C ASP A 114 -12.84 -11.08 22.83
N PRO A 115 -13.29 -11.42 21.62
CA PRO A 115 -12.41 -11.63 20.48
C PRO A 115 -11.75 -10.32 20.03
N ALA A 116 -10.43 -10.33 19.96
CA ALA A 116 -9.61 -9.16 19.56
C ALA A 116 -9.88 -8.66 18.14
N VAL A 117 -10.25 -9.58 17.25
CA VAL A 117 -10.29 -9.34 15.81
C VAL A 117 -11.62 -9.82 15.25
N THR A 118 -12.27 -8.92 14.51
CA THR A 118 -13.44 -9.26 13.71
C THR A 118 -12.99 -9.58 12.29
N CYS A 119 -13.27 -10.79 11.85
CA CYS A 119 -12.95 -11.28 10.51
C CYS A 119 -14.23 -11.50 9.70
N LYS A 120 -14.16 -11.28 8.40
CA LYS A 120 -15.27 -11.44 7.46
C LYS A 120 -14.89 -12.39 6.34
N ILE A 121 -15.79 -13.32 6.00
CA ILE A 121 -15.64 -14.20 4.84
C ILE A 121 -16.10 -13.45 3.59
N ILE A 122 -15.26 -13.45 2.56
CA ILE A 122 -15.54 -12.84 1.25
C ILE A 122 -15.28 -13.89 0.18
N ARG A 123 -16.15 -13.95 -0.83
CA ARG A 123 -15.87 -14.73 -2.04
C ARG A 123 -14.88 -13.98 -2.90
N SER A 124 -13.71 -14.55 -3.10
CA SER A 124 -12.85 -14.16 -4.21
C SER A 124 -13.53 -14.57 -5.50
N GLU A 125 -14.21 -13.63 -6.13
CA GLU A 125 -14.47 -13.74 -7.56
C GLU A 125 -13.11 -13.91 -8.22
N VAL A 126 -12.86 -15.11 -8.75
CA VAL A 126 -11.83 -15.32 -9.76
C VAL A 126 -12.27 -14.46 -10.93
N ARG A 127 -11.89 -13.18 -10.92
CA ARG A 127 -11.86 -12.34 -12.10
C ARG A 127 -10.83 -12.99 -13.02
N GLN A 128 -11.25 -14.02 -13.74
CA GLN A 128 -10.66 -14.35 -15.01
C GLN A 128 -10.87 -13.08 -15.85
N LYS A 129 -9.89 -12.19 -15.87
CA LYS A 129 -9.83 -11.18 -16.92
C LYS A 129 -9.81 -11.98 -18.21
N PRO A 130 -10.86 -11.94 -19.06
CA PRO A 130 -10.73 -12.55 -20.36
C PRO A 130 -9.56 -11.86 -21.05
N LYS A 131 -8.47 -12.61 -21.31
CA LYS A 131 -7.34 -12.14 -22.09
C LYS A 131 -7.91 -11.64 -23.41
N LYS A 132 -7.82 -10.33 -23.65
CA LYS A 132 -8.29 -9.64 -24.86
C LYS A 132 -7.68 -10.16 -26.17
N ALA A 133 -6.76 -11.12 -26.12
CA ALA A 133 -6.14 -11.77 -27.28
C ALA A 133 -7.08 -12.76 -27.99
N ALA A 134 -7.99 -13.46 -27.28
CA ALA A 134 -8.81 -14.50 -27.91
C ALA A 134 -9.92 -13.96 -28.83
N ARG A 135 -10.42 -12.74 -28.58
CA ARG A 135 -11.45 -12.10 -29.43
C ARG A 135 -10.91 -11.57 -30.75
N GLN A 136 -9.59 -11.38 -30.88
CA GLN A 136 -9.00 -10.93 -32.14
C GLN A 136 -8.74 -12.08 -33.11
N ALA A 137 -8.56 -13.31 -32.62
CA ALA A 137 -8.37 -14.47 -33.49
C ALA A 137 -9.69 -14.97 -34.11
N ALA A 138 -10.80 -14.95 -33.36
CA ALA A 138 -12.11 -15.38 -33.88
C ALA A 138 -12.65 -14.45 -34.98
N ASN A 139 -12.34 -13.15 -34.92
CA ASN A 139 -12.81 -12.17 -35.90
C ASN A 139 -11.96 -12.11 -37.19
N VAL A 140 -10.86 -12.87 -37.25
CA VAL A 140 -10.02 -13.00 -38.47
C VAL A 140 -10.37 -14.29 -39.23
N GLN A 141 -10.78 -15.36 -38.55
CA GLN A 141 -11.18 -16.61 -39.21
C GLN A 141 -12.56 -16.58 -39.88
N GLU A 142 -13.47 -15.68 -39.47
CA GLU A 142 -14.77 -15.50 -40.15
C GLU A 142 -14.68 -14.74 -41.49
N LEU A 143 -13.55 -14.11 -41.79
CA LEU A 143 -13.34 -13.37 -43.05
C LEU A 143 -12.59 -14.18 -44.12
N GLU A 144 -12.00 -15.33 -43.78
CA GLU A 144 -11.27 -16.18 -44.74
C GLU A 144 -12.08 -17.38 -45.27
N ASN A 145 -13.23 -17.72 -44.66
CA ASN A 145 -14.09 -18.83 -45.12
C ASN A 145 -15.31 -18.39 -45.95
N ALA A 146 -15.35 -17.13 -46.40
CA ALA A 146 -16.33 -16.71 -47.39
C ALA A 146 -15.81 -17.08 -48.80
N GLU A 147 -15.88 -18.37 -49.12
CA GLU A 147 -15.75 -18.84 -50.51
C GLU A 147 -16.80 -18.13 -51.39
N PRO A 148 -16.42 -17.64 -52.58
CA PRO A 148 -17.39 -17.19 -53.56
C PRO A 148 -17.93 -18.43 -54.29
N GLU A 149 -19.09 -18.93 -53.86
CA GLU A 149 -19.88 -19.81 -54.72
C GLU A 149 -20.31 -19.03 -55.96
N ALA A 150 -19.64 -19.32 -57.07
CA ALA A 150 -20.04 -18.89 -58.40
C ALA A 150 -21.40 -19.51 -58.75
N SER A 151 -22.46 -18.72 -58.59
CA SER A 151 -23.80 -19.07 -59.04
C SER A 151 -23.85 -19.05 -60.56
N GLN A 152 -24.21 -20.21 -61.13
CA GLN A 152 -24.66 -20.34 -62.51
C GLN A 152 -25.89 -19.46 -62.77
N ALA A 153 -25.91 -18.92 -63.98
CA ALA A 153 -26.89 -18.01 -64.51
C ALA A 153 -28.31 -18.59 -64.51
N ASN A 154 -29.28 -17.77 -64.10
CA ASN A 154 -30.66 -17.89 -64.55
C ASN A 154 -31.25 -16.51 -64.79
N GLU A 155 -32.13 -16.47 -65.78
CA GLU A 155 -32.56 -15.34 -66.58
C GLU A 155 -33.41 -14.27 -65.87
N SER A 156 -33.45 -13.11 -66.53
CA SER A 156 -34.52 -12.10 -66.48
C SER A 156 -34.62 -11.23 -65.22
N ALA A 157 -33.81 -10.16 -65.19
CA ALA A 157 -34.07 -8.98 -64.37
C ALA A 157 -34.38 -7.78 -65.29
N PRO A 158 -35.37 -6.94 -64.94
CA PRO A 158 -35.76 -5.77 -65.73
C PRO A 158 -34.69 -4.68 -65.71
N PRO A 159 -34.69 -3.73 -66.66
CA PRO A 159 -33.65 -2.72 -66.78
C PRO A 159 -33.57 -1.88 -65.50
N LEU A 160 -32.46 -2.04 -64.78
CA LEU A 160 -32.12 -1.22 -63.63
C LEU A 160 -32.00 0.24 -64.09
N GLU A 161 -32.93 1.07 -63.62
CA GLU A 161 -32.86 2.52 -63.75
C GLU A 161 -31.48 3.00 -63.30
N LEU A 162 -30.81 3.73 -64.20
CA LEU A 162 -29.57 4.44 -63.97
C LEU A 162 -29.79 5.52 -62.89
N LEU A 163 -29.76 5.12 -61.62
CA LEU A 163 -29.65 6.06 -60.52
C LEU A 163 -28.29 6.75 -60.61
N ASP A 164 -28.34 8.06 -60.82
CA ASP A 164 -27.19 8.94 -60.96
C ASP A 164 -26.16 8.71 -59.85
N LYS A 165 -24.96 8.27 -60.25
CA LYS A 165 -23.81 8.03 -59.35
C LYS A 165 -23.44 9.28 -58.53
N GLU A 166 -23.82 10.46 -59.01
CA GLU A 166 -23.66 11.72 -58.28
C GLU A 166 -24.58 11.87 -57.07
N SER A 167 -25.83 11.39 -57.15
CA SER A 167 -26.76 11.41 -56.02
C SER A 167 -26.26 10.53 -54.89
N ILE A 168 -25.71 9.35 -55.21
CA ILE A 168 -25.14 8.43 -54.22
C ILE A 168 -23.91 9.05 -53.53
N ARG A 169 -23.05 9.75 -54.28
CA ARG A 169 -21.89 10.47 -53.69
C ARG A 169 -22.32 11.62 -52.77
N LYS A 170 -23.33 12.40 -53.15
CA LYS A 170 -23.86 13.51 -52.32
C LYS A 170 -24.51 12.99 -51.04
N GLU A 171 -25.28 11.92 -51.13
CA GLU A 171 -25.91 11.23 -49.99
C GLU A 171 -24.87 10.73 -48.98
N ASN A 172 -23.82 10.06 -49.46
CA ASN A 172 -22.75 9.53 -48.60
C ASN A 172 -21.94 10.64 -47.91
N LYS A 173 -21.70 11.77 -48.61
CA LYS A 173 -21.03 12.93 -48.02
C LYS A 173 -21.85 13.56 -46.89
N ARG A 174 -23.16 13.73 -47.08
CA ARG A 174 -24.07 14.21 -46.03
C ARG A 174 -24.11 13.29 -44.81
N ARG A 175 -24.12 11.97 -45.03
CA ARG A 175 -24.06 10.98 -43.93
C ARG A 175 -22.75 11.06 -43.13
N ALA A 176 -21.62 11.29 -43.81
CA ALA A 176 -20.33 11.45 -43.16
C ALA A 176 -20.26 12.73 -42.28
N GLU A 177 -20.76 13.85 -42.79
CA GLU A 177 -20.80 15.13 -42.06
C GLU A 177 -21.72 15.06 -40.83
N LEU A 178 -22.88 14.44 -40.96
CA LEU A 178 -23.85 14.27 -39.88
C LEU A 178 -23.32 13.34 -38.76
N ASN A 179 -22.56 12.31 -39.14
CA ASN A 179 -21.85 11.45 -38.18
C ASN A 179 -20.68 12.18 -37.49
N ALA A 180 -19.96 13.03 -38.21
CA ALA A 180 -18.88 13.84 -37.62
C ALA A 180 -19.43 14.83 -36.57
N GLN A 181 -20.55 15.49 -36.87
CA GLN A 181 -21.24 16.37 -35.91
C GLN A 181 -21.72 15.62 -34.67
N LYS A 182 -22.42 14.49 -34.82
CA LYS A 182 -22.86 13.67 -33.68
C LYS A 182 -21.69 13.21 -32.79
N LYS A 183 -20.54 12.89 -33.40
CA LYS A 183 -19.34 12.47 -32.69
C LYS A 183 -18.66 13.64 -31.94
N ALA A 184 -18.69 14.84 -32.51
CA ALA A 184 -18.21 16.05 -31.84
C ALA A 184 -19.11 16.43 -30.65
N GLU A 185 -20.43 16.37 -30.81
CA GLU A 185 -21.40 16.68 -29.78
C GLU A 185 -21.34 15.67 -28.61
N ALA A 186 -21.19 14.38 -28.91
CA ALA A 186 -20.99 13.34 -27.90
C ALA A 186 -19.67 13.52 -27.12
N ARG A 187 -18.61 14.04 -27.77
CA ARG A 187 -17.35 14.38 -27.09
C ARG A 187 -17.48 15.59 -26.18
N ALA A 188 -18.26 16.60 -26.57
CA ALA A 188 -18.54 17.76 -25.73
C ALA A 188 -19.37 17.37 -24.47
N LYS A 189 -20.44 16.59 -24.64
CA LYS A 189 -21.29 16.12 -23.53
C LYS A 189 -20.52 15.24 -22.53
N ARG A 190 -19.57 14.41 -22.99
CA ARG A 190 -18.71 13.60 -22.10
C ARG A 190 -17.66 14.41 -21.32
N LYS A 191 -17.28 15.61 -21.79
CA LYS A 191 -16.38 16.51 -21.04
C LYS A 191 -17.15 17.23 -19.94
N ALA A 192 -18.35 17.74 -20.23
CA ALA A 192 -19.18 18.45 -19.26
C ALA A 192 -19.65 17.57 -18.08
N GLY A 193 -20.04 16.32 -18.33
CA GLY A 193 -20.51 15.41 -17.26
C GLY A 193 -19.42 14.95 -16.28
N LYS A 194 -18.13 15.06 -16.64
CA LYS A 194 -17.01 14.64 -15.77
C LYS A 194 -16.59 15.72 -14.76
N GLU A 195 -16.92 16.98 -15.00
CA GLU A 195 -16.54 18.06 -14.10
C GLU A 195 -17.54 18.24 -12.94
N LEU A 196 -18.81 17.92 -13.16
CA LEU A 196 -19.85 18.06 -12.14
C LEU A 196 -19.82 16.95 -11.08
N ASN A 197 -19.47 15.72 -11.46
CA ASN A 197 -19.45 14.56 -10.54
C ASN A 197 -18.11 14.34 -9.80
N LYS A 198 -17.16 15.26 -9.89
CA LYS A 198 -15.88 15.17 -9.15
C LYS A 198 -15.93 15.76 -7.74
N LYS A 199 -17.02 16.44 -7.38
CA LYS A 199 -17.21 17.06 -6.06
C LYS A 199 -17.91 16.07 -5.12
N SER A 200 -17.39 15.93 -3.90
CA SER A 200 -17.96 15.18 -2.76
C SER A 200 -17.66 13.67 -2.65
N GLY A 201 -16.40 13.29 -2.76
CA GLY A 201 -15.93 12.18 -1.90
C GLY A 201 -15.82 12.69 -0.46
N PRO A 202 -16.06 11.87 0.58
CA PRO A 202 -15.80 12.26 1.96
C PRO A 202 -14.36 12.76 2.11
N ALA A 203 -14.14 13.80 2.91
CA ALA A 203 -12.81 14.33 3.18
C ALA A 203 -11.92 13.21 3.73
N LYS A 204 -10.86 12.88 2.99
CA LYS A 204 -9.88 11.86 3.40
C LYS A 204 -8.66 12.56 3.95
N VAL A 205 -8.07 11.99 5.01
CA VAL A 205 -6.76 12.40 5.48
C VAL A 205 -5.70 11.87 4.50
N LYS A 206 -4.81 12.75 4.05
CA LYS A 206 -3.73 12.44 3.11
C LYS A 206 -2.39 12.74 3.78
N SER A 207 -1.49 11.77 3.80
CA SER A 207 -0.15 11.95 4.36
C SER A 207 0.89 12.27 3.28
N VAL A 208 1.74 13.27 3.56
CA VAL A 208 2.97 13.56 2.82
C VAL A 208 4.14 13.21 3.73
N SER A 209 4.95 12.22 3.35
CA SER A 209 6.23 12.00 4.01
C SER A 209 7.32 12.89 3.42
N LEU A 210 8.10 13.52 4.30
CA LEU A 210 9.23 14.39 3.98
C LEU A 210 10.46 13.96 4.81
N SER A 211 11.63 13.95 4.18
CA SER A 211 12.90 13.71 4.89
C SER A 211 13.44 15.02 5.49
N TRP A 212 14.23 14.92 6.55
CA TRP A 212 14.94 16.06 7.15
C TRP A 212 15.97 16.70 6.19
N THR A 213 16.38 15.97 5.16
CA THR A 213 17.38 16.37 4.16
C THR A 213 16.75 16.79 2.83
N ILE A 214 15.43 17.05 2.81
CA ILE A 214 14.75 17.48 1.58
C ILE A 214 15.34 18.78 1.05
N GLY A 215 15.62 18.82 -0.27
CA GLY A 215 16.10 20.03 -0.93
C GLY A 215 14.99 21.06 -1.11
N PRO A 216 15.30 22.36 -1.16
CA PRO A 216 14.31 23.42 -1.31
C PRO A 216 13.50 23.28 -2.60
N HIS A 217 14.13 22.86 -3.70
CA HIS A 217 13.45 22.66 -4.98
C HIS A 217 12.35 21.57 -4.91
N ASP A 218 12.62 20.45 -4.24
CA ASP A 218 11.66 19.35 -4.12
C ASP A 218 10.45 19.77 -3.25
N LEU A 219 10.73 20.49 -2.16
CA LEU A 219 9.72 21.05 -1.27
C LEU A 219 8.78 22.03 -2.02
N HIS A 220 9.35 22.99 -2.74
CA HIS A 220 8.59 24.04 -3.43
C HIS A 220 7.93 23.59 -4.74
N SER A 221 8.48 22.59 -5.45
CA SER A 221 7.92 22.15 -6.73
C SER A 221 6.95 20.98 -6.57
N GLN A 222 7.42 19.84 -6.08
CA GLN A 222 6.65 18.59 -6.14
C GLN A 222 5.69 18.47 -4.95
N LYS A 223 6.17 18.81 -3.76
CA LYS A 223 5.40 18.66 -2.53
C LYS A 223 4.35 19.76 -2.40
N LYS A 224 4.70 21.03 -2.68
CA LYS A 224 3.75 22.15 -2.73
C LYS A 224 2.55 21.86 -3.64
N SER A 225 2.80 21.47 -4.89
CA SER A 225 1.72 21.17 -5.85
C SER A 225 0.80 20.03 -5.38
N SER A 226 1.36 19.01 -4.70
CA SER A 226 0.57 17.92 -4.13
C SER A 226 -0.30 18.38 -2.96
N ILE A 227 0.25 19.20 -2.07
CA ILE A 227 -0.44 19.76 -0.91
C ILE A 227 -1.59 20.67 -1.37
N GLU A 228 -1.32 21.62 -2.27
CA GLU A 228 -2.33 22.49 -2.89
C GLU A 228 -3.45 21.67 -3.56
N SER A 229 -3.08 20.62 -4.29
CA SER A 229 -4.06 19.74 -4.95
C SER A 229 -4.94 18.95 -3.99
N TRP A 230 -4.51 18.74 -2.74
CA TRP A 230 -5.30 18.04 -1.73
C TRP A 230 -6.14 19.00 -0.91
N LEU A 231 -5.58 20.13 -0.49
CA LEU A 231 -6.31 21.18 0.22
C LEU A 231 -7.45 21.75 -0.65
N SER A 232 -7.20 22.02 -1.94
CA SER A 232 -8.24 22.46 -2.89
C SER A 232 -9.38 21.46 -3.09
N LYS A 233 -9.17 20.17 -2.77
CA LYS A 233 -10.19 19.12 -2.82
C LYS A 233 -10.94 18.94 -1.50
N GLY A 234 -10.62 19.74 -0.48
CA GLY A 234 -11.19 19.62 0.85
C GLY A 234 -10.64 18.43 1.65
N HIS A 235 -9.41 18.00 1.38
CA HIS A 235 -8.75 16.93 2.14
C HIS A 235 -7.86 17.50 3.24
N THR A 236 -7.88 16.88 4.41
CA THR A 236 -6.91 17.15 5.49
C THR A 236 -5.55 16.58 5.09
N VAL A 237 -4.50 17.38 5.24
CA VAL A 237 -3.12 16.99 4.89
C VAL A 237 -2.30 16.80 6.17
N GLN A 238 -1.64 15.66 6.29
CA GLN A 238 -0.68 15.36 7.35
C GLN A 238 0.72 15.35 6.77
N ILE A 239 1.59 16.26 7.20
CA ILE A 239 3.00 16.27 6.83
C ILE A 239 3.78 15.53 7.90
N VAL A 240 4.36 14.39 7.52
CA VAL A 240 5.21 13.58 8.38
C VAL A 240 6.66 13.88 8.04
N LEU A 241 7.35 14.59 8.93
CA LEU A 241 8.78 14.86 8.88
C LEU A 241 9.53 13.77 9.65
N GLY A 242 10.29 12.94 8.94
CA GLY A 242 11.05 11.78 9.45
C GLY A 242 11.17 10.71 8.36
N ARG A 243 11.99 9.67 8.41
CA ARG A 243 13.16 9.26 9.21
C ARG A 243 14.19 8.81 8.15
N ASP A 244 15.48 9.04 8.36
CA ASP A 244 16.51 8.29 7.62
C ASP A 244 17.02 7.18 8.56
N THR A 245 16.43 5.98 8.44
CA THR A 245 16.38 4.93 9.48
C THR A 245 17.70 4.22 9.80
N TRP A 246 18.84 4.56 9.19
CA TRP A 246 20.00 3.67 9.30
C TRP A 246 21.35 4.30 9.69
N LYS A 247 21.59 5.62 9.54
CA LYS A 247 22.99 6.12 9.64
C LYS A 247 23.29 7.27 10.61
N ASN A 248 22.32 8.05 11.08
CA ASN A 248 22.66 9.29 11.81
C ASN A 248 22.38 9.18 13.32
N ARG A 249 23.30 8.56 14.05
CA ARG A 249 23.31 8.58 15.54
C ARG A 249 23.69 9.94 16.13
N ASN A 250 24.14 10.89 15.31
CA ASN A 250 24.60 12.21 15.74
C ASN A 250 23.71 13.37 15.27
N MET A 251 22.43 13.12 14.91
CA MET A 251 21.55 14.10 14.26
C MET A 251 20.85 15.12 15.20
N ASN A 252 21.41 15.31 16.39
CA ASN A 252 20.89 16.20 17.44
C ASN A 252 21.89 17.31 17.79
N SER A 253 22.77 17.69 16.85
CA SER A 253 23.58 18.89 17.04
C SER A 253 22.68 20.14 17.10
N PRO A 254 22.99 21.17 17.92
CA PRO A 254 22.21 22.40 17.98
C PRO A 254 21.94 23.04 16.60
N LEU A 255 22.94 22.99 15.72
CA LEU A 255 22.85 23.52 14.35
C LEU A 255 21.90 22.71 13.47
N GLU A 256 21.76 21.40 13.71
CA GLU A 256 20.79 20.58 12.99
C GLU A 256 19.38 20.81 13.52
N LEU A 257 19.22 21.02 14.82
CA LEU A 257 17.93 21.36 15.42
C LEU A 257 17.40 22.68 14.82
N GLU A 258 18.28 23.67 14.64
CA GLU A 258 17.95 24.93 13.98
C GLU A 258 17.53 24.72 12.52
N LYS A 259 18.27 23.90 11.75
CA LYS A 259 17.87 23.54 10.38
C LYS A 259 16.51 22.85 10.31
N LYS A 260 16.22 21.95 11.25
CA LYS A 260 14.91 21.28 11.35
C LYS A 260 13.80 22.28 11.66
N ASN A 261 14.03 23.24 12.56
CA ASN A 261 13.08 24.31 12.87
C ASN A 261 12.79 25.21 11.66
N VAL A 262 13.82 25.57 10.90
CA VAL A 262 13.66 26.32 9.64
C VAL A 262 12.82 25.53 8.64
N LEU A 263 13.05 24.22 8.50
CA LEU A 263 12.25 23.38 7.61
C LEU A 263 10.79 23.27 8.06
N ILE A 264 10.54 23.12 9.37
CA ILE A 264 9.18 23.09 9.93
C ILE A 264 8.46 24.41 9.61
N LYS A 265 9.13 25.55 9.80
CA LYS A 265 8.58 26.86 9.48
C LYS A 265 8.26 26.99 7.99
N ALA A 266 9.18 26.57 7.11
CA ALA A 266 8.94 26.57 5.67
C ALA A 266 7.75 25.67 5.27
N CYS A 267 7.57 24.51 5.92
CA CYS A 267 6.41 23.65 5.69
C CYS A 267 5.10 24.31 6.13
N ARG A 268 5.10 25.04 7.26
CA ARG A 268 3.93 25.81 7.73
C ARG A 268 3.55 26.90 6.74
N GLU A 269 4.50 27.75 6.37
CA GLU A 269 4.30 28.85 5.41
C GLU A 269 3.74 28.30 4.08
N LEU A 270 4.27 27.18 3.58
CA LEU A 270 3.77 26.54 2.37
C LEU A 270 2.34 26.02 2.47
N CYS A 271 1.96 25.45 3.61
CA CYS A 271 0.61 24.98 3.84
C CYS A 271 -0.39 26.14 3.98
N GLU A 272 0.00 27.20 4.68
CA GLU A 272 -0.81 28.41 4.85
C GLU A 272 -1.02 29.12 3.50
N GLU A 273 0.03 29.27 2.69
CA GLU A 273 -0.07 29.79 1.31
C GLU A 273 -1.03 28.96 0.45
N ALA A 274 -1.06 27.64 0.67
CA ALA A 274 -1.95 26.72 -0.03
C ALA A 274 -3.40 26.72 0.51
N GLY A 275 -3.71 27.56 1.50
CA GLY A 275 -5.02 27.68 2.13
C GLY A 275 -5.29 26.63 3.21
N GLY A 276 -4.25 26.08 3.85
CA GLY A 276 -4.36 25.16 4.96
C GLY A 276 -4.32 25.88 6.32
N ILE A 277 -5.14 25.43 7.27
CA ILE A 277 -5.14 25.87 8.67
C ILE A 277 -4.50 24.79 9.53
N GLU A 278 -3.45 25.13 10.29
CA GLU A 278 -2.79 24.21 11.21
C GLU A 278 -3.76 23.78 12.32
N GLN A 279 -4.00 22.47 12.45
CA GLN A 279 -4.82 21.88 13.52
C GLN A 279 -3.99 21.41 14.70
N GLY A 280 -2.71 21.11 14.48
CA GLY A 280 -1.81 20.67 15.54
C GLY A 280 -0.51 20.06 15.04
N MET A 281 0.41 19.92 15.98
CA MET A 281 1.72 19.31 15.81
C MET A 281 1.88 18.17 16.83
N GLU A 282 2.25 16.99 16.37
CA GLU A 282 2.50 15.81 17.20
C GLU A 282 3.93 15.28 16.97
N GLY A 283 4.59 14.82 18.02
CA GLY A 283 5.93 14.20 17.96
C GLY A 283 7.09 15.11 18.33
N ASP A 284 8.30 14.57 18.25
CA ASP A 284 9.54 15.22 18.67
C ASP A 284 10.43 15.59 17.48
N ILE A 285 11.02 16.79 17.51
CA ILE A 285 11.97 17.30 16.50
C ILE A 285 13.17 16.33 16.32
N SER A 286 13.52 15.61 17.38
CA SER A 286 14.62 14.66 17.38
C SER A 286 14.33 13.41 16.55
N THR A 287 13.07 12.95 16.51
CA THR A 287 12.71 11.65 15.93
C THR A 287 11.84 11.80 14.69
N SER A 288 10.64 12.34 14.86
CA SER A 288 9.67 12.59 13.81
C SER A 288 8.59 13.54 14.29
N ILE A 289 8.16 14.44 13.41
CA ILE A 289 7.06 15.37 13.65
C ILE A 289 5.95 15.13 12.63
N ILE A 290 4.72 15.24 13.08
CA ILE A 290 3.52 15.20 12.25
C ILE A 290 2.81 16.56 12.39
N LEU A 291 2.72 17.29 11.29
CA LEU A 291 1.95 18.53 11.19
C LEU A 291 0.62 18.24 10.50
N THR A 292 -0.50 18.61 11.10
CA THR A 292 -1.83 18.38 10.51
C THR A 292 -2.46 19.69 10.07
N PHE A 293 -2.90 19.75 8.81
CA PHE A 293 -3.53 20.92 8.21
C PHE A 293 -4.91 20.56 7.63
N ALA A 294 -5.91 21.37 7.96
CA ALA A 294 -7.24 21.29 7.36
C ALA A 294 -7.40 22.36 6.27
N PRO A 295 -8.21 22.12 5.23
CA PRO A 295 -8.53 23.16 4.25
C PRO A 295 -9.25 24.33 4.94
N SER A 296 -8.88 25.56 4.59
CA SER A 296 -9.63 26.75 4.99
C SER A 296 -11.02 26.68 4.35
N SER A 297 -12.04 26.60 5.18
CA SER A 297 -13.44 26.62 4.77
C SER A 297 -13.77 27.99 4.16
N ASN A 298 -13.61 28.14 2.84
CA ASN A 298 -14.21 29.26 2.10
C ASN A 298 -15.70 28.99 1.84
#